data_AF-A0A1C6RT95-F1
#
_entry.id   AF-A0A1C6RT95-F1
#
_cell.length_a   1.000
_cell.length_b   1.000
_cell.length_c   1.000
_cell.angle_alpha   90.00
_cell.angle_beta   90.00
_cell.angle_gamma   90.00
#
_symmetry.space_group_name_H-M   'P 1'
#
loop_
_entity.id
_entity.type
_entity.pdbx_description
1 polymer ?
#
loop_
_entity_poly.entity_id
_entity_poly.type
_entity_poly.pdbx_seq_one_letter_code
_entity_poly.pdbx_strand_id
1 'polypeptide(L)'
;MPSKTPRIFQPDLARSQVIWLTVGLADLVLIAVFASSNLRNIYDSQKDFLFGTLFSVGGFCFGRAFSRMQEQRALEMIAAPTEAVDRVLRRKMEERLHEEGAFRTLSVLDRDIEAAVGRLSEYYDSQARRLQFYRHAPLLRVALDDLDKAAANVATLRAILGGGRQARPEESIPVSIRLDLMRTRRDLREAIGRRDQAYEWLADRMGPEAHEAWDLFAVMTADMLKGDRMLEALGGQRIAYPVPEYLRTVHGYLAAALLRAEEFERTLAQHDIAKPTIYNVMVADLSSACTILRELVPKVVA
;
A
#
# COMPACT_ATOMS: atom_id res chain seq x y z
N MET A 1 -45.54 -25.82 -8.35
CA MET A 1 -44.79 -25.43 -9.57
C MET A 1 -45.65 -24.44 -10.36
N PRO A 2 -45.38 -23.12 -10.32
CA PRO A 2 -46.06 -22.20 -11.22
C PRO A 2 -45.36 -22.18 -12.58
N SER A 3 -46.15 -22.38 -13.64
CA SER A 3 -45.73 -22.34 -15.03
C SER A 3 -45.26 -20.93 -15.40
N LYS A 4 -43.97 -20.80 -15.72
CA LYS A 4 -43.45 -19.61 -16.41
C LYS A 4 -43.82 -19.74 -17.88
N THR A 5 -44.95 -19.15 -18.27
CA THR A 5 -45.15 -18.74 -19.66
C THR A 5 -43.98 -17.83 -20.07
N PRO A 6 -43.34 -18.06 -21.22
CA PRO A 6 -42.31 -17.16 -21.70
C PRO A 6 -42.99 -15.81 -21.97
N ARG A 7 -42.61 -14.77 -21.20
CA ARG A 7 -42.95 -13.40 -21.53
C ARG A 7 -42.39 -13.14 -22.93
N ILE A 8 -43.28 -12.94 -23.89
CA ILE A 8 -42.95 -12.37 -25.19
C ILE A 8 -42.18 -11.08 -24.89
N PHE A 9 -40.99 -10.99 -25.45
CA PHE A 9 -40.08 -9.85 -25.36
C PHE A 9 -40.90 -8.56 -25.65
N GLN A 10 -41.18 -7.76 -24.62
CA GLN A 10 -41.63 -6.38 -24.79
C GLN A 10 -40.35 -5.54 -24.77
N PRO A 11 -39.79 -5.16 -25.92
CA PRO A 11 -38.69 -4.21 -25.91
C PRO A 11 -39.26 -2.89 -25.41
N ASP A 12 -38.84 -2.45 -24.22
CA ASP A 12 -39.07 -1.08 -23.74
C ASP A 12 -38.24 -0.11 -24.60
N LEU A 13 -38.76 0.19 -25.79
CA LEU A 13 -38.14 1.11 -26.73
C LEU A 13 -38.33 2.54 -26.21
N ALA A 14 -37.22 3.26 -26.04
CA ALA A 14 -37.27 4.67 -25.66
C ALA A 14 -38.04 5.47 -26.73
N ARG A 15 -38.78 6.53 -26.33
CA ARG A 15 -39.56 7.38 -27.27
C ARG A 15 -38.75 7.80 -28.51
N SER A 16 -37.47 8.10 -28.34
CA SER A 16 -36.57 8.45 -29.45
C SER A 16 -36.34 7.29 -30.44
N GLN A 17 -36.23 6.04 -29.99
CA GLN A 17 -36.10 4.86 -30.86
C GLN A 17 -37.39 4.61 -31.63
N VAL A 18 -38.55 4.77 -30.97
CA VAL A 18 -39.85 4.69 -31.64
C VAL A 18 -39.93 5.76 -32.74
N ILE A 19 -39.56 7.01 -32.46
CA ILE A 19 -39.55 8.09 -33.45
C ILE A 19 -38.65 7.73 -34.65
N TRP A 20 -37.40 7.30 -34.42
CA TRP A 20 -36.48 6.95 -35.51
C TRP A 20 -36.93 5.74 -36.34
N LEU A 21 -37.52 4.73 -35.69
CA LEU A 21 -38.05 3.53 -36.34
C LEU A 21 -39.31 3.86 -37.15
N THR A 22 -40.16 4.77 -36.64
CA THR A 22 -41.34 5.26 -37.36
C THR A 22 -40.95 6.13 -38.55
N VAL A 23 -39.93 6.99 -38.41
CA VAL A 23 -39.38 7.80 -39.50
C VAL A 23 -38.76 6.90 -40.58
N GLY A 24 -37.96 5.90 -40.21
CA GLY A 24 -37.39 4.94 -41.17
C GLY A 24 -38.45 4.09 -41.86
N LEU A 25 -39.54 3.72 -41.17
CA LEU A 25 -40.67 3.02 -41.77
C LEU A 25 -41.47 3.92 -42.71
N ALA A 26 -41.71 5.17 -42.33
CA ALA A 26 -42.36 6.17 -43.18
C ALA A 26 -41.55 6.42 -44.46
N ASP A 27 -40.22 6.48 -44.34
CA ASP A 27 -39.29 6.59 -45.47
C ASP A 27 -39.37 5.37 -46.38
N LEU A 28 -39.40 4.14 -45.84
CA LEU A 28 -39.62 2.92 -46.62
C LEU A 28 -40.97 2.89 -47.35
N VAL A 29 -42.04 3.35 -46.69
CA VAL A 29 -43.36 3.49 -47.31
C VAL A 29 -43.31 4.56 -48.40
N LEU A 30 -42.61 5.67 -48.18
CA LEU A 30 -42.42 6.72 -49.17
C LEU A 30 -41.65 6.20 -50.40
N ILE A 31 -40.58 5.42 -50.21
CA ILE A 31 -39.86 4.70 -51.26
C ILE A 31 -40.82 3.79 -52.04
N ALA A 32 -41.64 3.00 -51.35
CA ALA A 32 -42.58 2.07 -51.96
C ALA A 32 -43.71 2.80 -52.72
N VAL A 33 -44.17 3.95 -52.22
CA VAL A 33 -45.16 4.82 -52.87
C VAL A 33 -44.55 5.51 -54.09
N PHE A 34 -43.35 6.09 -54.00
CA PHE A 34 -42.64 6.63 -55.16
C PHE A 34 -42.33 5.56 -56.22
N ALA A 35 -42.07 4.32 -55.79
CA ALA A 35 -41.90 3.20 -56.70
C ALA A 35 -43.22 2.75 -57.36
N SER A 36 -44.38 2.95 -56.72
CA SER A 36 -45.69 2.45 -57.20
C SER A 36 -46.57 3.51 -57.86
N SER A 37 -46.61 4.74 -57.37
CA SER A 37 -47.38 5.85 -57.94
C SER A 37 -46.53 6.68 -58.90
N ASN A 38 -46.36 6.15 -60.12
CA ASN A 38 -45.82 6.83 -61.30
C ASN A 38 -44.43 7.48 -61.18
N LEU A 39 -43.49 7.03 -62.02
CA LEU A 39 -42.75 7.91 -62.96
C LEU A 39 -41.76 7.12 -63.82
N ARG A 40 -42.21 6.55 -64.95
CA ARG A 40 -41.30 6.17 -66.06
C ARG A 40 -40.37 7.34 -66.49
N ASN A 41 -40.80 8.60 -66.28
CA ASN A 41 -40.07 9.80 -66.71
C ASN A 41 -39.03 10.35 -65.72
N ILE A 42 -39.21 10.22 -64.39
CA ILE A 42 -38.14 10.56 -63.42
C ILE A 42 -37.20 9.37 -63.27
N TYR A 43 -37.73 8.15 -63.40
CA TYR A 43 -36.95 6.91 -63.44
C TYR A 43 -35.81 7.04 -64.46
N ASP A 44 -36.03 7.45 -65.71
CA ASP A 44 -34.92 7.47 -66.69
C ASP A 44 -33.89 8.61 -66.55
N SER A 45 -34.07 9.59 -65.65
CA SER A 45 -33.13 10.71 -65.53
C SER A 45 -32.13 10.62 -64.37
N GLN A 46 -32.51 10.16 -63.17
CA GLN A 46 -31.63 10.13 -61.98
C GLN A 46 -32.00 9.03 -60.95
N LYS A 47 -31.95 7.75 -61.36
CA LYS A 47 -32.29 6.57 -60.52
C LYS A 47 -31.48 6.51 -59.23
N ASP A 48 -30.18 6.77 -59.33
CA ASP A 48 -29.24 6.51 -58.24
C ASP A 48 -29.30 7.56 -57.12
N PHE A 49 -29.73 8.79 -57.44
CA PHE A 49 -29.79 9.86 -56.45
C PHE A 49 -30.98 9.71 -55.49
N LEU A 50 -32.18 9.42 -56.01
CA LEU A 50 -33.39 9.35 -55.19
C LEU A 50 -33.39 8.11 -54.29
N PHE A 51 -33.16 6.93 -54.87
CA PHE A 51 -33.07 5.69 -54.10
C PHE A 51 -31.82 5.67 -53.22
N GLY A 52 -30.67 6.14 -53.70
CA GLY A 52 -29.45 6.23 -52.88
C GLY A 52 -29.64 7.12 -51.65
N THR A 53 -30.28 8.28 -51.80
CA THR A 53 -30.55 9.18 -50.68
C THR A 53 -31.55 8.55 -49.69
N LEU A 54 -32.66 7.99 -50.18
CA LEU A 54 -33.68 7.40 -49.30
C LEU A 54 -33.14 6.13 -48.59
N PHE A 55 -32.41 5.26 -49.28
CA PHE A 55 -31.74 4.12 -48.62
C PHE A 55 -30.65 4.56 -47.63
N SER A 56 -29.94 5.67 -47.88
CA SER A 56 -28.97 6.21 -46.93
C SER A 56 -29.64 6.79 -45.68
N VAL A 57 -30.79 7.46 -45.84
CA VAL A 57 -31.58 8.02 -44.74
C VAL A 57 -32.21 6.89 -43.93
N GLY A 58 -32.85 5.93 -44.58
CA GLY A 58 -33.34 4.71 -43.95
C GLY A 58 -32.23 3.96 -43.21
N GLY A 59 -31.08 3.72 -43.86
CA GLY A 59 -29.91 3.07 -43.27
C GLY A 59 -29.36 3.81 -42.05
N PHE A 60 -29.27 5.14 -42.11
CA PHE A 60 -28.85 5.97 -40.98
C PHE A 60 -29.86 5.93 -39.82
N CYS A 61 -31.15 6.02 -40.11
CA CYS A 61 -32.22 5.99 -39.09
C CYS A 61 -32.28 4.63 -38.39
N PHE A 62 -32.21 3.53 -39.14
CA PHE A 62 -32.15 2.18 -38.56
C PHE A 62 -30.82 1.96 -37.81
N GLY A 63 -29.68 2.39 -38.35
CA GLY A 63 -28.39 2.33 -37.66
C GLY A 63 -28.39 3.06 -36.32
N ARG A 64 -28.96 4.28 -36.28
CA ARG A 64 -29.16 5.04 -35.04
C ARG A 64 -30.10 4.32 -34.06
N ALA A 65 -31.21 3.77 -34.54
CA ALA A 65 -32.18 3.06 -33.70
C ALA A 65 -31.58 1.80 -33.06
N PHE A 66 -30.81 1.02 -33.82
CA PHE A 66 -30.17 -0.22 -33.33
C PHE A 66 -28.89 0.00 -32.53
N SER A 67 -28.12 1.09 -32.77
CA SER A 67 -26.91 1.37 -31.98
C SER A 67 -27.19 1.54 -30.48
N ARG A 68 -28.28 2.23 -30.13
CA ARG A 68 -28.72 2.39 -28.73
C ARG A 68 -29.20 1.09 -28.10
N MET A 69 -29.78 0.19 -28.90
CA MET A 69 -30.18 -1.15 -28.43
C MET A 69 -28.95 -2.04 -28.15
N GLN A 70 -27.90 -1.91 -28.95
CA GLN A 70 -26.62 -2.59 -28.71
C GLN A 70 -25.89 -2.00 -27.50
N GLU A 71 -25.94 -0.68 -27.30
CA GLU A 71 -25.40 0.00 -26.13
C GLU A 71 -26.13 -0.41 -24.84
N GLN A 72 -27.48 -0.46 -24.86
CA GLN A 72 -28.28 -0.96 -23.74
C GLN A 72 -27.98 -2.43 -23.45
N ARG A 73 -27.89 -3.29 -24.47
CA ARG A 73 -27.49 -4.70 -24.28
C ARG A 73 -26.08 -4.83 -23.71
N ALA A 74 -25.13 -3.99 -24.14
CA ALA A 74 -23.78 -3.99 -23.58
C ALA A 74 -23.78 -3.57 -22.11
N LEU A 75 -24.55 -2.55 -21.73
CA LEU A 75 -24.73 -2.13 -20.35
C LEU A 75 -25.42 -3.21 -19.49
N GLU A 76 -26.43 -3.90 -20.03
CA GLU A 76 -27.07 -5.04 -19.37
C GLU A 76 -26.10 -6.21 -19.17
N MET A 77 -25.26 -6.51 -20.16
CA MET A 77 -24.22 -7.53 -20.07
C MET A 77 -23.10 -7.16 -19.07
N ILE A 78 -22.86 -5.87 -18.83
CA ILE A 78 -21.93 -5.38 -17.80
C ILE A 78 -22.59 -5.43 -16.40
N ALA A 79 -23.88 -5.11 -16.29
CA ALA A 79 -24.62 -5.10 -15.03
C ALA A 79 -24.90 -6.53 -14.48
N ALA A 80 -25.03 -7.53 -15.36
CA ALA A 80 -25.17 -8.94 -15.01
C ALA A 80 -24.14 -9.79 -15.78
N PRO A 81 -22.84 -9.71 -15.42
CA PRO A 81 -21.78 -10.28 -16.22
C PRO A 81 -21.78 -11.80 -16.19
N THR A 82 -21.69 -12.40 -17.38
CA THR A 82 -21.33 -13.81 -17.54
C THR A 82 -19.81 -13.99 -17.37
N GLU A 83 -19.33 -15.20 -17.07
CA GLU A 83 -17.89 -15.48 -16.96
C GLU A 83 -17.08 -15.10 -18.22
N ALA A 84 -17.70 -15.15 -19.39
CA ALA A 84 -17.06 -14.73 -20.65
C ALA A 84 -16.88 -13.20 -20.70
N VAL A 85 -17.90 -12.45 -20.27
CA VAL A 85 -17.85 -10.98 -20.22
C VAL A 85 -16.85 -10.51 -19.15
N ASP A 86 -16.84 -11.12 -17.96
CA ASP A 86 -15.89 -10.75 -16.90
C ASP A 86 -14.43 -10.96 -17.34
N ARG A 87 -14.12 -12.06 -18.03
CA ARG A 87 -12.78 -12.32 -18.58
C ARG A 87 -12.35 -11.26 -19.59
N VAL A 88 -13.24 -10.81 -20.46
CA VAL A 88 -12.94 -9.78 -21.47
C VAL A 88 -12.76 -8.41 -20.81
N LEU A 89 -13.63 -8.06 -19.86
CA LEU A 89 -13.53 -6.81 -19.10
C LEU A 89 -12.22 -6.73 -18.30
N ARG A 90 -11.85 -7.80 -17.60
CA ARG A 90 -10.56 -7.88 -16.88
C ARG A 90 -9.37 -7.70 -17.81
N ARG A 91 -9.34 -8.41 -18.95
CA ARG A 91 -8.27 -8.27 -19.93
C ARG A 91 -8.17 -6.84 -20.47
N LYS A 92 -9.32 -6.24 -20.83
CA LYS A 92 -9.37 -4.84 -21.31
C LYS A 92 -8.92 -3.84 -20.24
N MET A 93 -9.25 -4.09 -18.98
CA MET A 93 -8.79 -3.30 -17.85
C MET A 93 -7.27 -3.43 -17.66
N GLU A 94 -6.72 -4.64 -17.68
CA GLU A 94 -5.28 -4.90 -17.60
C GLU A 94 -4.50 -4.25 -18.76
N GLU A 95 -5.02 -4.34 -19.99
CA GLU A 95 -4.49 -3.64 -21.18
C GLU A 95 -4.41 -2.14 -20.94
N ARG A 96 -5.51 -1.50 -20.50
CA ARG A 96 -5.52 -0.06 -20.21
C ARG A 96 -4.56 0.32 -19.09
N LEU A 97 -4.52 -0.46 -18.00
CA LEU A 97 -3.59 -0.21 -16.89
C LEU A 97 -2.12 -0.32 -17.33
N HIS A 98 -1.82 -1.17 -18.31
CA HIS A 98 -0.51 -1.23 -18.95
C HIS A 98 -0.23 -0.02 -19.84
N GLU A 99 -1.18 0.34 -20.72
CA GLU A 99 -1.06 1.48 -21.63
C GLU A 99 -0.91 2.81 -20.87
N GLU A 100 -1.65 2.99 -19.78
CA GLU A 100 -1.57 4.15 -18.88
C GLU A 100 -0.34 4.10 -17.95
N GLY A 101 0.41 2.99 -17.98
CA GLY A 101 1.65 2.85 -17.22
C GLY A 101 1.47 2.67 -15.70
N ALA A 102 0.29 2.29 -15.22
CA ALA A 102 -0.02 2.16 -13.80
C ALA A 102 0.96 1.23 -13.05
N PHE A 103 1.30 0.08 -13.65
CA PHE A 103 2.25 -0.87 -13.07
C PHE A 103 3.68 -0.29 -12.98
N ARG A 104 4.09 0.47 -14.00
CA ARG A 104 5.39 1.17 -13.99
C ARG A 104 5.42 2.22 -12.89
N THR A 105 4.37 3.03 -12.76
CA THR A 105 4.25 4.04 -11.72
C THR A 105 4.30 3.43 -10.32
N LEU A 106 3.59 2.33 -10.08
CA LEU A 106 3.65 1.62 -8.79
C LEU A 106 5.02 1.00 -8.50
N SER A 107 5.75 0.55 -9.53
CA SER A 107 7.11 0.06 -9.36
C SER A 107 8.10 1.18 -9.02
N VAL A 108 7.97 2.35 -9.65
CA VAL A 108 8.79 3.53 -9.34
C VAL A 108 8.51 4.03 -7.93
N LEU A 109 7.23 4.13 -7.55
CA LEU A 109 6.83 4.57 -6.22
C LEU A 109 7.38 3.66 -5.11
N ASP A 110 7.28 2.34 -5.27
CA ASP A 110 7.84 1.37 -4.32
C ASP A 110 9.36 1.56 -4.15
N ARG A 111 10.09 1.69 -5.26
CA ARG A 111 11.54 1.95 -5.23
C ARG A 111 11.89 3.26 -4.54
N ASP A 112 11.13 4.32 -4.81
CA ASP A 112 11.39 5.64 -4.24
C ASP A 112 11.08 5.66 -2.73
N ILE A 113 10.05 4.93 -2.29
CA ILE A 113 9.77 4.71 -0.86
C ILE A 113 10.91 3.92 -0.20
N GLU A 114 11.37 2.82 -0.80
CA GLU A 114 12.51 2.04 -0.29
C GLU A 114 13.79 2.90 -0.16
N ALA A 115 14.07 3.75 -1.17
CA ALA A 115 15.19 4.68 -1.13
C ALA A 115 15.04 5.74 -0.03
N ALA A 116 13.83 6.25 0.18
CA ALA A 116 13.55 7.21 1.25
C ALA A 116 13.74 6.58 2.65
N VAL A 117 13.22 5.37 2.86
CA VAL A 117 13.42 4.59 4.10
C VAL A 117 14.91 4.35 4.34
N GLY A 118 15.66 3.96 3.30
CA GLY A 118 17.11 3.75 3.39
C GLY A 118 17.86 4.99 3.85
N ARG A 119 17.63 6.14 3.19
CA ARG A 119 18.29 7.42 3.53
C ARG A 119 17.93 7.92 4.92
N LEU A 120 16.64 7.84 5.30
CA LEU A 120 16.21 8.25 6.64
C LEU A 120 16.76 7.33 7.72
N SER A 121 16.85 6.02 7.45
CA SER A 121 17.46 5.06 8.37
C SER A 121 18.95 5.32 8.56
N GLU A 122 19.68 5.57 7.47
CA GLU A 122 21.11 5.93 7.54
C GLU A 122 21.32 7.24 8.32
N TYR A 123 20.50 8.25 8.05
CA TYR A 123 20.53 9.49 8.83
C TYR A 123 20.25 9.22 10.31
N TYR A 124 19.18 8.50 10.64
CA TYR A 124 18.83 8.14 12.02
C TYR A 124 19.99 7.43 12.72
N ASP A 125 20.57 6.40 12.10
CA ASP A 125 21.65 5.60 12.69
C ASP A 125 22.94 6.42 12.87
N SER A 126 23.22 7.36 11.97
CA SER A 126 24.35 8.31 12.08
C SER A 126 24.16 9.30 13.23
N GLN A 127 22.92 9.76 13.44
CA GLN A 127 22.59 10.75 14.46
C GLN A 127 22.36 10.11 15.85
N ALA A 128 22.07 8.81 15.91
CA ALA A 128 21.78 8.08 17.15
C ALA A 128 22.89 8.15 18.21
N ARG A 129 24.14 8.45 17.81
CA ARG A 129 25.27 8.68 18.73
C ARG A 129 25.26 10.06 19.39
N ARG A 130 24.48 11.02 18.88
CA ARG A 130 24.40 12.36 19.49
C ARG A 130 23.51 12.27 20.72
N LEU A 131 24.04 12.66 21.88
CA LEU A 131 23.37 12.56 23.18
C LEU A 131 21.96 13.20 23.18
N GLN A 132 21.81 14.36 22.53
CA GLN A 132 20.56 15.12 22.45
C GLN A 132 19.65 14.72 21.28
N PHE A 133 20.00 13.69 20.50
CA PHE A 133 19.21 13.27 19.34
C PHE A 133 17.78 12.88 19.70
N TYR A 134 17.53 12.47 20.94
CA TYR A 134 16.20 12.15 21.45
C TYR A 134 15.18 13.29 21.26
N ARG A 135 15.62 14.54 21.18
CA ARG A 135 14.74 15.70 20.91
C ARG A 135 14.17 15.70 19.49
N HIS A 136 14.87 15.08 18.54
CA HIS A 136 14.48 15.01 17.12
C HIS A 136 14.02 13.62 16.68
N ALA A 137 14.42 12.56 17.41
CA ALA A 137 14.08 11.19 17.10
C ALA A 137 12.57 10.93 16.92
N PRO A 138 11.64 11.54 17.71
CA PRO A 138 10.20 11.35 17.52
C PRO A 138 9.71 11.77 16.13
N LEU A 139 10.19 12.90 15.59
CA LEU A 139 9.77 13.38 14.27
C LEU A 139 10.23 12.43 13.15
N LEU A 140 11.46 11.91 13.25
CA LEU A 140 11.97 10.93 12.30
C LEU A 140 11.20 9.62 12.35
N ARG A 141 10.76 9.20 13.55
CA ARG A 141 9.93 8.00 13.71
C ARG A 141 8.57 8.16 13.04
N VAL A 142 7.93 9.32 13.16
CA VAL A 142 6.67 9.62 12.45
C VAL A 142 6.88 9.52 10.94
N ALA A 143 7.95 10.11 10.41
CA ALA A 143 8.24 10.04 8.99
C ALA A 143 8.50 8.60 8.50
N LEU A 144 9.21 7.78 9.29
CA LEU A 144 9.44 6.37 8.97
C LEU A 144 8.14 5.55 9.02
N ASP A 145 7.26 5.78 9.99
CA ASP A 145 5.95 5.13 10.11
C ASP A 145 5.03 5.49 8.92
N ASP A 146 5.05 6.74 8.47
CA ASP A 146 4.28 7.16 7.30
C ASP A 146 4.81 6.53 6.00
N LEU A 147 6.13 6.33 5.88
CA LEU A 147 6.72 5.61 4.75
C LEU A 147 6.39 4.11 4.77
N ASP A 148 6.34 3.49 5.95
CA ASP A 148 5.92 2.09 6.10
C ASP A 148 4.45 1.90 5.65
N LYS A 149 3.56 2.78 6.09
CA LYS A 149 2.15 2.79 5.62
C LYS A 149 2.06 3.02 4.11
N ALA A 150 2.87 3.93 3.57
CA ALA A 150 2.91 4.17 2.13
C ALA A 150 3.37 2.91 1.37
N ALA A 151 4.41 2.21 1.85
CA ALA A 151 4.89 0.96 1.27
C ALA A 151 3.80 -0.13 1.28
N ALA A 152 3.08 -0.26 2.40
CA ALA A 152 1.99 -1.21 2.54
C ALA A 152 0.80 -0.90 1.61
N ASN A 153 0.46 0.39 1.43
CA ASN A 153 -0.56 0.80 0.45
C ASN A 153 -0.15 0.42 -0.97
N VAL A 154 1.12 0.63 -1.34
CA VAL A 154 1.64 0.24 -2.67
C VAL A 154 1.62 -1.28 -2.86
N ALA A 155 2.01 -2.05 -1.84
CA ALA A 155 1.95 -3.51 -1.87
C ALA A 155 0.49 -4.01 -2.03
N THR A 156 -0.44 -3.42 -1.27
CA THR A 156 -1.88 -3.71 -1.35
C THR A 156 -2.44 -3.41 -2.74
N LEU A 157 -2.15 -2.23 -3.29
CA LEU A 157 -2.57 -1.85 -4.64
C LEU A 157 -2.00 -2.80 -5.69
N ARG A 158 -0.73 -3.18 -5.58
CA ARG A 158 -0.09 -4.15 -6.48
C ARG A 158 -0.77 -5.52 -6.41
N ALA A 159 -1.14 -5.99 -5.21
CA ALA A 159 -1.84 -7.26 -5.03
C ALA A 159 -3.24 -7.23 -5.67
N ILE A 160 -3.99 -6.14 -5.48
CA ILE A 160 -5.32 -5.93 -6.10
C ILE A 160 -5.20 -5.94 -7.62
N LEU A 161 -4.27 -5.17 -8.18
CA LEU A 161 -4.10 -5.01 -9.63
C LEU A 161 -3.48 -6.26 -10.29
N GLY A 162 -2.65 -7.02 -9.57
CA GLY A 162 -2.08 -8.28 -10.03
C GLY A 162 -3.01 -9.50 -9.91
N GLY A 163 -4.30 -9.29 -9.61
CA GLY A 163 -5.30 -10.34 -9.51
C GLY A 163 -5.08 -11.32 -8.35
N GLY A 164 -4.46 -10.87 -7.25
CA GLY A 164 -4.19 -11.69 -6.06
C GLY A 164 -3.11 -12.76 -6.24
N ARG A 165 -2.48 -12.88 -7.42
CA ARG A 165 -1.47 -13.91 -7.73
C ARG A 165 -0.08 -13.64 -7.13
N GLN A 166 0.11 -12.50 -6.47
CA GLN A 166 1.38 -12.14 -5.82
C GLN A 166 1.23 -11.88 -4.31
N ALA A 167 0.33 -12.60 -3.63
CA ALA A 167 0.57 -12.83 -2.22
C ALA A 167 1.73 -13.83 -2.10
N ARG A 168 2.99 -13.34 -2.11
CA ARG A 168 3.99 -14.01 -1.28
C ARG A 168 3.33 -14.11 0.09
N PRO A 169 3.35 -15.28 0.77
CA PRO A 169 2.89 -15.31 2.15
C PRO A 169 3.70 -14.23 2.86
N GLU A 170 3.06 -13.13 3.26
CA GLU A 170 3.62 -12.24 4.24
C GLU A 170 4.04 -13.16 5.38
N GLU A 171 5.30 -13.09 5.78
CA GLU A 171 5.83 -13.90 6.85
C GLU A 171 5.01 -13.54 8.10
N SER A 172 3.95 -14.31 8.35
CA SER A 172 2.96 -13.93 9.34
C SER A 172 3.54 -14.28 10.69
N ILE A 173 4.03 -13.28 11.43
CA ILE A 173 4.56 -13.48 12.77
C ILE A 173 3.47 -14.12 13.64
N PRO A 174 3.70 -15.32 14.21
CA PRO A 174 2.77 -15.96 15.12
C PRO A 174 2.33 -15.02 16.25
N VAL A 175 1.06 -15.11 16.68
CA VAL A 175 0.50 -14.22 17.71
C VAL A 175 1.35 -14.23 18.99
N SER A 176 1.82 -15.40 19.42
CA SER A 176 2.70 -15.54 20.58
C SER A 176 4.00 -14.76 20.42
N ILE A 177 4.66 -14.87 19.28
CA ILE A 177 5.89 -14.14 18.95
C ILE A 177 5.62 -12.64 18.91
N ARG A 178 4.51 -12.21 18.31
CA ARG A 178 4.13 -10.79 18.24
C ARG A 178 3.88 -10.18 19.63
N LEU A 179 3.26 -10.91 20.55
CA LEU A 179 3.05 -10.43 21.92
C LEU A 179 4.38 -10.25 22.66
N ASP A 180 5.32 -11.19 22.49
CA ASP A 180 6.66 -11.06 23.07
C ASP A 180 7.44 -9.90 22.45
N LEU A 181 7.33 -9.68 21.13
CA LEU A 181 7.91 -8.50 20.48
C LEU A 181 7.35 -7.18 21.01
N MET A 182 6.04 -7.10 21.25
CA MET A 182 5.42 -5.93 21.85
C MET A 182 5.93 -5.68 23.27
N ARG A 183 6.14 -6.73 24.07
CA ARG A 183 6.73 -6.63 25.41
C ARG A 183 8.18 -6.16 25.36
N THR A 184 9.01 -6.77 24.50
CA THR A 184 10.40 -6.33 24.27
C THR A 184 10.45 -4.85 23.89
N ARG A 185 9.62 -4.43 22.92
CA ARG A 185 9.61 -3.04 22.44
C ARG A 185 9.14 -2.07 23.53
N ARG A 186 8.15 -2.46 24.34
CA ARG A 186 7.73 -1.68 25.51
C ARG A 186 8.91 -1.47 26.45
N ASP A 187 9.54 -2.55 26.91
CA ASP A 187 10.63 -2.47 27.88
C ASP A 187 11.82 -1.67 27.33
N LEU A 188 12.14 -1.83 26.03
CA LEU A 188 13.18 -1.02 25.39
C LEU A 188 12.83 0.47 25.29
N ARG A 189 11.58 0.82 24.99
CA ARG A 189 11.13 2.23 24.96
C ARG A 189 11.13 2.86 26.35
N GLU A 190 10.72 2.10 27.35
CA GLU A 190 10.81 2.49 28.75
C GLU A 190 12.28 2.74 29.15
N ALA A 191 13.21 1.88 28.74
CA ALA A 191 14.63 2.09 28.93
C ALA A 191 15.14 3.34 28.19
N ILE A 192 14.78 3.56 26.92
CA ILE A 192 15.17 4.76 26.17
C ILE A 192 14.67 6.04 26.86
N GLY A 193 13.42 6.06 27.34
CA GLY A 193 12.87 7.22 28.05
C GLY A 193 13.58 7.49 29.39
N ARG A 194 13.97 6.43 30.12
CA ARG A 194 14.78 6.56 31.35
C ARG A 194 16.21 7.00 31.06
N ARG A 195 16.77 6.58 29.91
CA ARG A 195 18.06 7.03 29.41
C ARG A 195 18.07 8.55 29.21
N ASP A 196 17.02 9.10 28.59
CA ASP A 196 16.90 10.56 28.39
C ASP A 196 16.89 11.30 29.74
N GLN A 197 16.18 10.77 30.74
CA GLN A 197 16.18 11.33 32.10
C GLN A 197 17.55 11.21 32.79
N ALA A 198 18.23 10.08 32.63
CA ALA A 198 19.57 9.87 33.16
C ALA A 198 20.56 10.86 32.54
N TYR A 199 20.47 11.09 31.22
CA TYR A 199 21.28 12.07 30.51
C TYR A 199 21.11 13.47 31.08
N GLU A 200 19.86 13.97 31.20
CA GLU A 200 19.61 15.31 31.73
C GLU A 200 20.11 15.46 33.17
N TRP A 201 19.99 14.41 34.00
CA TRP A 201 20.52 14.43 35.36
C TRP A 201 22.07 14.48 35.41
N LEU A 202 22.71 13.72 34.53
CA LEU A 202 24.18 13.60 34.43
C LEU A 202 24.83 14.83 33.79
N ALA A 203 24.14 15.49 32.84
CA ALA A 203 24.65 16.65 32.12
C ALA A 203 25.11 17.78 33.06
N ASP A 204 24.40 17.98 34.17
CA ASP A 204 24.73 19.02 35.17
C ASP A 204 25.82 18.58 36.16
N ARG A 205 26.20 17.30 36.20
CA ARG A 205 27.03 16.69 37.25
C ARG A 205 28.32 16.09 36.73
N MET A 206 28.38 15.75 35.45
CA MET A 206 29.58 15.24 34.80
C MET A 206 30.40 16.40 34.25
N GLY A 207 31.59 16.60 34.83
CA GLY A 207 32.58 17.52 34.30
C GLY A 207 33.24 17.04 33.01
N PRO A 208 34.06 17.89 32.36
CA PRO A 208 34.75 17.56 31.10
C PRO A 208 35.74 16.38 31.23
N GLU A 209 36.18 16.08 32.45
CA GLU A 209 37.14 15.01 32.75
C GLU A 209 36.56 13.60 32.54
N ALA A 210 35.23 13.46 32.55
CA ALA A 210 34.54 12.19 32.34
C ALA A 210 34.14 11.95 30.86
N HIS A 211 34.97 12.39 29.91
CA HIS A 211 34.64 12.29 28.47
C HIS A 211 34.41 10.84 28.03
N GLU A 212 35.17 9.89 28.58
CA GLU A 212 35.07 8.47 28.23
C GLU A 212 33.71 7.90 28.63
N ALA A 213 33.18 8.33 29.78
CA ALA A 213 31.83 7.98 30.19
C ALA A 213 30.78 8.54 29.21
N TRP A 214 30.97 9.77 28.70
CA TRP A 214 30.08 10.31 27.68
C TRP A 214 30.12 9.53 26.36
N ASP A 215 31.30 9.09 25.93
CA ASP A 215 31.45 8.26 24.74
C ASP A 215 30.75 6.90 24.90
N LEU A 216 30.90 6.24 26.05
CA LEU A 216 30.21 5.00 26.37
C LEU A 216 28.69 5.18 26.40
N PHE A 217 28.21 6.26 27.03
CA PHE A 217 26.78 6.57 27.11
C PHE A 217 26.18 6.86 25.72
N ALA A 218 26.92 7.56 24.86
CA ALA A 218 26.54 7.84 23.48
C ALA A 218 26.45 6.56 22.63
N VAL A 219 27.41 5.64 22.78
CA VAL A 219 27.40 4.35 22.06
C VAL A 219 26.26 3.45 22.56
N MET A 220 26.09 3.32 23.87
CA MET A 220 24.96 2.59 24.48
C MET A 220 23.62 3.12 23.95
N THR A 221 23.46 4.45 23.94
CA THR A 221 22.28 5.11 23.39
C THR A 221 22.03 4.73 21.94
N ALA A 222 23.07 4.79 21.11
CA ALA A 222 22.97 4.47 19.69
C ALA A 222 22.52 3.02 19.47
N ASP A 223 23.07 2.09 20.25
CA ASP A 223 22.71 0.66 20.16
C ASP A 223 21.25 0.42 20.59
N MET A 224 20.78 1.05 21.68
CA MET A 224 19.37 1.00 22.09
C MET A 224 18.42 1.55 21.01
N LEU A 225 18.76 2.71 20.43
CA LEU A 225 17.93 3.37 19.41
C LEU A 225 17.88 2.59 18.09
N LYS A 226 18.99 1.94 17.69
CA LYS A 226 19.03 1.03 16.54
C LYS A 226 18.19 -0.22 16.78
N GLY A 227 18.28 -0.78 17.99
CA GLY A 227 17.43 -1.90 18.42
C GLY A 227 15.94 -1.57 18.33
N ASP A 228 15.52 -0.42 18.86
CA ASP A 228 14.10 0.02 18.84
C ASP A 228 13.61 0.25 17.40
N ARG A 229 14.42 0.89 16.54
CA ARG A 229 14.10 1.09 15.12
C ARG A 229 13.88 -0.25 14.40
N MET A 230 14.75 -1.22 14.64
CA MET A 230 14.62 -2.54 14.02
C MET A 230 13.42 -3.34 14.55
N LEU A 231 13.09 -3.23 15.84
CA LEU A 231 11.86 -3.79 16.40
C LEU A 231 10.60 -3.12 15.87
N GLU A 232 10.65 -1.81 15.64
CA GLU A 232 9.57 -1.05 15.01
C GLU A 232 9.34 -1.50 13.57
N ALA A 233 10.41 -1.71 12.79
CA ALA A 233 10.32 -2.27 11.44
C ALA A 233 9.71 -3.69 11.43
N LEU A 234 10.02 -4.54 12.41
CA LEU A 234 9.39 -5.86 12.57
C LEU A 234 7.90 -5.79 12.94
N GLY A 235 7.50 -4.73 13.66
CA GLY A 235 6.11 -4.46 14.00
C GLY A 235 5.35 -3.68 12.93
N GLY A 236 6.02 -3.32 11.83
CA GLY A 236 5.46 -2.57 10.71
C GLY A 236 4.51 -3.40 9.85
N GLN A 237 3.89 -2.73 8.88
CA GLN A 237 2.98 -3.36 7.93
C GLN A 237 3.71 -4.20 6.89
N ARG A 238 5.01 -3.95 6.67
CA ARG A 238 5.86 -4.73 5.76
C ARG A 238 7.14 -5.21 6.45
N ILE A 239 7.32 -6.52 6.50
CA ILE A 239 8.58 -7.14 6.95
C ILE A 239 9.51 -7.29 5.74
N ALA A 240 10.60 -6.51 5.71
CA ALA A 240 11.50 -6.43 4.55
C ALA A 240 12.54 -7.56 4.48
N TYR A 241 12.92 -8.15 5.63
CA TYR A 241 13.92 -9.22 5.75
C TYR A 241 13.42 -10.32 6.69
N PRO A 242 13.98 -11.54 6.64
CA PRO A 242 13.53 -12.65 7.46
C PRO A 242 13.50 -12.29 8.95
N VAL A 243 12.38 -12.58 9.61
CA VAL A 243 12.19 -12.28 11.04
C VAL A 243 13.35 -12.78 11.92
N PRO A 244 13.88 -14.01 11.75
CA PRO A 244 15.00 -14.49 12.57
C PRO A 244 16.27 -13.64 12.49
N GLU A 245 16.58 -13.08 11.31
CA GLU A 245 17.77 -12.26 11.11
C GLU A 245 17.64 -10.93 11.85
N TYR A 246 16.49 -10.27 11.71
CA TYR A 246 16.18 -9.06 12.47
C TYR A 246 16.32 -9.28 13.98
N LEU A 247 15.74 -10.36 14.51
CA LEU A 247 15.76 -10.62 15.95
C LEU A 247 17.16 -10.87 16.49
N ARG A 248 18.02 -11.58 15.73
CA ARG A 248 19.43 -11.76 16.09
C ARG A 248 20.17 -10.43 16.11
N THR A 249 19.94 -9.58 15.12
CA THR A 249 20.59 -8.25 15.05
C THR A 249 20.12 -7.34 16.19
N VAL A 250 18.81 -7.29 16.48
CA VAL A 250 18.28 -6.53 17.61
C VAL A 250 18.88 -7.03 18.92
N HIS A 251 18.89 -8.35 19.15
CA HIS A 251 19.52 -8.92 20.34
C HIS A 251 20.99 -8.53 20.45
N GLY A 252 21.74 -8.55 19.34
CA GLY A 252 23.13 -8.09 19.30
C GLY A 252 23.30 -6.64 19.75
N TYR A 253 22.44 -5.73 19.29
CA TYR A 253 22.45 -4.34 19.73
C TYR A 253 22.12 -4.20 21.22
N LEU A 254 21.09 -4.89 21.73
CA LEU A 254 20.72 -4.77 23.14
C LEU A 254 21.77 -5.37 24.08
N ALA A 255 22.38 -6.50 23.68
CA ALA A 255 23.49 -7.08 24.42
C ALA A 255 24.72 -6.16 24.46
N ALA A 256 25.05 -5.51 23.34
CA ALA A 256 26.12 -4.52 23.29
C ALA A 256 25.81 -3.32 24.19
N ALA A 257 24.57 -2.81 24.15
CA ALA A 257 24.13 -1.71 25.01
C ALA A 257 24.26 -2.06 26.50
N LEU A 258 23.92 -3.28 26.91
CA LEU A 258 24.10 -3.74 28.31
C LEU A 258 25.57 -3.76 28.73
N LEU A 259 26.46 -4.28 27.89
CA LEU A 259 27.90 -4.27 28.18
C LEU A 259 28.43 -2.84 28.33
N ARG A 260 28.00 -1.92 27.45
CA ARG A 260 28.36 -0.50 27.56
C ARG A 260 27.75 0.17 28.79
N ALA A 261 26.57 -0.25 29.22
CA ALA A 261 25.97 0.23 30.44
C ALA A 261 26.80 -0.15 31.68
N GLU A 262 27.31 -1.38 31.73
CA GLU A 262 28.19 -1.85 32.81
C GLU A 262 29.57 -1.16 32.79
N GLU A 263 30.13 -0.92 31.61
CA GLU A 263 31.36 -0.14 31.44
C GLU A 263 31.16 1.30 31.90
N PHE A 264 30.07 1.94 31.47
CA PHE A 264 29.73 3.30 31.87
C PHE A 264 29.63 3.44 33.39
N GLU A 265 28.97 2.49 34.07
CA GLU A 265 28.89 2.50 35.54
C GLU A 265 30.28 2.41 36.20
N ARG A 266 31.17 1.57 35.66
CA ARG A 266 32.55 1.46 36.17
C ARG A 266 33.31 2.77 35.97
N THR A 267 33.17 3.41 34.82
CA THR A 267 33.82 4.70 34.54
C THR A 267 33.27 5.81 35.44
N LEU A 268 31.95 5.88 35.67
CA LEU A 268 31.38 6.83 36.63
C LEU A 268 31.97 6.65 38.04
N ALA A 269 32.10 5.40 38.50
CA ALA A 269 32.68 5.10 39.80
C ALA A 269 34.17 5.49 39.91
N GLN A 270 34.94 5.36 38.83
CA GLN A 270 36.35 5.80 38.80
C GLN A 270 36.52 7.31 38.96
N HIS A 271 35.50 8.09 38.58
CA HIS A 271 35.48 9.55 38.73
C HIS A 271 34.69 10.02 39.97
N ASP A 272 34.33 9.13 40.89
CA ASP A 272 33.49 9.41 42.07
C ASP A 272 32.14 10.08 41.73
N ILE A 273 31.61 9.80 40.53
CA ILE A 273 30.33 10.34 40.07
C ILE A 273 29.21 9.36 40.45
N ALA A 274 28.28 9.81 41.28
CA ALA A 274 27.11 9.02 41.62
C ALA A 274 26.20 8.82 40.39
N LYS A 275 25.82 7.57 40.10
CA LYS A 275 24.79 7.28 39.08
C LYS A 275 23.39 7.57 39.63
N PRO A 276 22.47 8.14 38.82
CA PRO A 276 21.11 8.39 39.27
C PRO A 276 20.31 7.09 39.39
N THR A 277 19.36 7.01 40.32
CA THR A 277 18.51 5.81 40.52
C THR A 277 17.77 5.40 39.24
N ILE A 278 17.37 6.37 38.41
CA ILE A 278 16.69 6.12 37.14
C ILE A 278 17.54 5.31 36.15
N TYR A 279 18.88 5.39 36.27
CA TYR A 279 19.82 4.59 35.47
C TYR A 279 19.70 3.10 35.81
N ASN A 280 19.55 2.74 37.09
CA ASN A 280 19.38 1.34 37.48
C ASN A 280 18.08 0.75 36.89
N VAL A 281 17.01 1.54 36.86
CA VAL A 281 15.74 1.12 36.27
C VAL A 281 15.88 0.98 34.76
N MET A 282 16.58 1.90 34.09
CA MET A 282 16.91 1.80 32.66
C MET A 282 17.62 0.49 32.34
N VAL A 283 18.66 0.13 33.09
CA VAL A 283 19.42 -1.12 32.88
C VAL A 283 18.55 -2.35 33.13
N ALA A 284 17.67 -2.31 34.14
CA ALA A 284 16.74 -3.41 34.40
C ALA A 284 15.75 -3.63 33.24
N ASP A 285 15.15 -2.56 32.70
CA ASP A 285 14.23 -2.63 31.56
C ASP A 285 14.95 -3.11 30.29
N LEU A 286 16.17 -2.62 30.04
CA LEU A 286 17.00 -3.08 28.91
C LEU A 286 17.37 -4.57 29.04
N SER A 287 17.72 -5.01 30.24
CA SER A 287 18.04 -6.41 30.54
C SER A 287 16.82 -7.33 30.36
N SER A 288 15.65 -6.87 30.80
CA SER A 288 14.36 -7.55 30.53
C SER A 288 14.14 -7.73 29.03
N ALA A 289 14.25 -6.65 28.24
CA ALA A 289 14.07 -6.67 26.80
C ALA A 289 15.05 -7.65 26.11
N CYS A 290 16.32 -7.62 26.51
CA CYS A 290 17.35 -8.51 25.97
C CYS A 290 17.07 -9.98 26.31
N THR A 291 16.60 -10.26 27.53
CA THR A 291 16.25 -11.63 27.98
C THR A 291 15.10 -12.20 27.16
N ILE A 292 14.03 -11.42 26.97
CA ILE A 292 12.89 -11.84 26.14
C ILE A 292 13.35 -12.17 24.72
N LEU A 293 14.18 -11.33 24.10
CA LEU A 293 14.71 -11.58 22.75
C LEU A 293 15.58 -12.83 22.68
N ARG A 294 16.42 -13.06 23.69
CA ARG A 294 17.27 -14.25 23.76
C ARG A 294 16.45 -15.54 23.75
N GLU A 295 15.30 -15.53 24.43
CA GLU A 295 14.36 -16.66 24.44
C GLU A 295 13.52 -16.75 23.16
N LEU A 296 13.29 -15.62 22.48
CA LEU A 296 12.49 -15.55 21.26
C LEU A 296 13.26 -16.09 20.05
N VAL A 297 14.54 -15.73 19.89
CA VAL A 297 15.36 -16.08 18.71
C VAL A 297 15.32 -17.58 18.40
N PRO A 298 15.50 -18.50 19.35
CA PRO A 298 15.40 -19.94 19.09
C PRO A 298 14.02 -20.39 18.62
N LYS A 299 12.94 -19.77 19.12
CA LYS A 299 11.55 -20.13 18.79
C LYS A 299 11.16 -19.76 17.36
N VAL A 300 11.87 -18.83 16.72
CA VAL A 300 11.61 -18.40 15.33
C VAL A 300 12.54 -19.11 14.34
N VAL A 301 13.65 -19.68 14.82
CA VAL A 301 14.65 -20.38 14.00
C VAL A 301 14.36 -21.89 13.91
N ALA A 302 13.72 -22.45 14.95
CA ALA A 302 13.33 -23.86 15.02
C ALA A 302 12.07 -24.16 14.21
#